data_AF-A0A8H7QGP9-F1
#
_entry.id   AF-A0A8H7QGP9-F1
#
_cell.length_a   1.000
_cell.length_b   1.000
_cell.length_c   1.000
_cell.angle_alpha   90.00
_cell.angle_beta   90.00
_cell.angle_gamma   90.00
#
_symmetry.space_group_name_H-M   'P 1'
#
loop_
_entity.id
_entity.type
_entity.pdbx_description
1 polymer ?
#
loop_
_entity_poly.entity_id
_entity_poly.type
_entity_poly.pdbx_seq_one_letter_code
_entity_poly.pdbx_strand_id
1 'polypeptide(L)'
;MWDSDGKSYYWTDGATELLLHQIESHVQRDGGSVLFWGLITAEGPGYGSTITERNVNTEVYIDILQTSLLGTLEYYGLDRKSFRFQQDNARPHTSVPTKQWFQPQGFSLKSILDWPPQSPDLNPIEYVWNQLKRRLNAYPARATTIAKLEVRIHQERYKFTKENCLKYIDSMPNRIKAVIRCKCGPTRY
;
A
#
# COMPACT_ATOMS: atom_id res chain seq x y z
N MET A 1 25.01 -15.36 -21.24
CA MET A 1 24.64 -13.94 -21.16
C MET A 1 23.18 -13.86 -21.56
N TRP A 2 22.31 -13.97 -20.56
CA TRP A 2 20.87 -13.72 -20.59
C TRP A 2 20.53 -13.25 -19.17
N ASP A 3 19.91 -12.08 -19.09
CA ASP A 3 19.73 -11.25 -17.89
C ASP A 3 18.78 -11.90 -16.87
N SER A 4 19.11 -11.69 -15.59
CA SER A 4 18.21 -11.88 -14.46
C SER A 4 17.51 -10.55 -14.19
N ASP A 5 16.29 -10.39 -14.69
CA ASP A 5 15.38 -9.34 -14.26
C ASP A 5 14.99 -9.61 -12.80
N GLY A 6 15.80 -9.16 -11.85
CA GLY A 6 15.70 -9.37 -10.40
C GLY A 6 14.39 -8.92 -9.74
N LYS A 7 13.27 -9.46 -10.21
CA LYS A 7 11.91 -9.29 -9.75
C LYS A 7 11.59 -10.44 -8.82
N SER A 8 11.16 -10.11 -7.63
CA SER A 8 10.77 -11.09 -6.62
C SER A 8 9.36 -10.72 -6.14
N TYR A 9 8.40 -11.60 -6.42
CA TYR A 9 7.01 -11.45 -5.99
C TYR A 9 6.67 -12.62 -5.05
N TYR A 10 6.18 -12.32 -3.85
CA TYR A 10 5.77 -13.35 -2.88
C TYR A 10 4.30 -13.17 -2.52
N TRP A 11 3.55 -14.26 -2.64
CA TRP A 11 2.16 -14.38 -2.23
C TRP A 11 2.07 -15.43 -1.13
N THR A 12 1.32 -15.15 -0.07
CA THR A 12 0.90 -16.19 0.88
C THR A 12 -0.55 -15.98 1.24
N ASP A 13 -1.32 -17.06 1.23
CA ASP A 13 -2.75 -17.12 1.57
C ASP A 13 -3.02 -17.31 3.07
N GLY A 14 -1.98 -17.13 3.90
CA GLY A 14 -2.06 -17.35 5.34
C GLY A 14 -2.18 -18.82 5.76
N ALA A 15 -2.26 -19.77 4.83
CA ALA A 15 -2.36 -21.21 5.12
C ALA A 15 -1.07 -21.99 4.81
N THR A 16 -0.14 -21.40 4.06
CA THR A 16 1.09 -22.08 3.62
C THR A 16 2.30 -21.64 4.44
N GLU A 17 2.95 -22.59 5.14
CA GLU A 17 4.25 -22.38 5.79
C GLU A 17 5.29 -21.94 4.75
N LEU A 18 5.94 -20.80 4.99
CA LEU A 18 6.98 -20.24 4.12
C LEU A 18 8.18 -21.20 4.05
N LEU A 19 8.34 -21.91 2.93
CA LEU A 19 9.60 -22.57 2.61
C LEU A 19 10.64 -21.49 2.30
N LEU A 20 11.64 -21.44 3.18
CA LEU A 20 12.71 -20.46 3.24
C LEU A 20 13.76 -20.75 2.16
N HIS A 21 13.43 -20.55 0.88
CA HIS A 21 14.45 -20.55 -0.15
C HIS A 21 14.17 -19.55 -1.26
N GLN A 22 15.20 -18.76 -1.55
CA GLN A 22 15.38 -17.85 -2.69
C GLN A 22 14.72 -16.48 -2.59
N ILE A 23 15.46 -15.52 -2.01
CA ILE A 23 15.38 -14.11 -2.40
C ILE A 23 16.82 -13.57 -2.41
N GLU A 24 17.35 -13.21 -3.57
CA GLU A 24 18.65 -12.55 -3.69
C GLU A 24 18.58 -11.12 -3.12
N SER A 25 19.46 -10.84 -2.16
CA SER A 25 19.52 -9.56 -1.46
C SER A 25 20.68 -8.72 -1.98
N HIS A 26 20.39 -7.53 -2.49
CA HIS A 26 21.41 -6.48 -2.58
C HIS A 26 21.25 -5.52 -1.40
N VAL A 27 22.22 -5.56 -0.48
CA VAL A 27 22.30 -4.63 0.67
C VAL A 27 23.45 -3.66 0.43
N GLN A 28 23.17 -2.35 0.48
CA GLN A 28 24.20 -1.38 0.86
C GLN A 28 24.30 -1.32 2.39
N ARG A 29 25.53 -1.46 2.88
CA ARG A 29 25.97 -1.59 4.27
C ARG A 29 25.75 -0.29 5.07
N ASP A 30 24.52 0.17 5.30
CA ASP A 30 24.28 1.36 6.15
C ASP A 30 22.89 1.40 6.87
N GLY A 31 22.20 0.27 7.00
CA GLY A 31 20.89 0.24 7.69
C GLY A 31 19.74 0.78 6.82
N GLY A 32 19.68 0.32 5.57
CA GLY A 32 18.79 0.82 4.51
C GLY A 32 17.29 0.88 4.83
N SER A 33 16.57 1.64 4.00
CA SER A 33 15.12 1.81 4.04
C SER A 33 14.42 0.92 3.02
N VAL A 34 13.23 0.43 3.36
CA VAL A 34 12.32 -0.24 2.42
C VAL A 34 11.23 0.74 2.02
N LEU A 35 10.99 0.85 0.71
CA LEU A 35 9.79 1.47 0.20
C LEU A 35 8.70 0.39 0.10
N PHE A 36 7.54 0.64 0.68
CA PHE A 36 6.44 -0.32 0.74
C PHE A 36 5.16 0.34 0.25
N TRP A 37 4.47 -0.33 -0.65
CA TRP A 37 3.13 0.04 -1.10
C TRP A 37 2.10 -0.90 -0.53
N GLY A 38 0.91 -0.38 -0.22
CA GLY A 38 -0.22 -1.22 0.13
C GLY A 38 -1.52 -0.44 0.13
N LEU A 39 -2.60 -1.19 0.28
CA LEU A 39 -3.95 -0.65 0.37
C LEU A 39 -4.72 -1.27 1.55
N ILE A 40 -5.81 -0.62 1.92
CA ILE A 40 -6.84 -1.14 2.82
C ILE A 40 -8.20 -1.01 2.14
N THR A 41 -9.11 -1.92 2.49
CA THR A 41 -10.50 -1.91 2.02
C THR A 41 -11.43 -2.00 3.24
N ALA A 42 -12.74 -1.87 2.99
CA ALA A 42 -13.76 -2.14 3.99
C ALA A 42 -13.79 -3.62 4.44
N GLU A 43 -13.15 -4.52 3.69
CA GLU A 43 -13.07 -5.95 3.99
C GLU A 43 -11.80 -6.33 4.75
N GLY A 44 -10.77 -5.47 4.74
CA GLY A 44 -9.52 -5.70 5.47
C GLY A 44 -8.28 -5.12 4.80
N PRO A 45 -7.08 -5.47 5.27
CA PRO A 45 -5.84 -5.09 4.61
C PRO A 45 -5.75 -5.80 3.25
N GLY A 46 -5.48 -5.07 2.17
CA GLY A 46 -5.33 -5.67 0.84
C GLY A 46 -4.03 -6.46 0.67
N TYR A 47 -3.49 -6.52 -0.53
CA TYR A 47 -2.09 -6.91 -0.74
C TYR A 47 -1.16 -5.70 -0.61
N GLY A 48 0.12 -5.98 -0.39
CA GLY A 48 1.16 -4.96 -0.30
C GLY A 48 2.45 -5.47 -0.90
N SER A 49 3.27 -4.55 -1.38
CA SER A 49 4.48 -4.84 -2.16
C SER A 49 5.65 -4.03 -1.63
N THR A 50 6.76 -4.70 -1.35
CA THR A 50 8.06 -4.07 -1.24
C THR A 50 8.51 -3.63 -2.61
N ILE A 51 8.93 -2.37 -2.73
CA ILE A 51 9.45 -1.79 -3.97
C ILE A 51 10.97 -1.78 -3.86
N THR A 52 11.63 -2.45 -4.79
CA THR A 52 13.10 -2.56 -4.83
C THR A 52 13.73 -1.43 -5.62
N GLU A 53 12.96 -0.78 -6.50
CA GLU A 53 13.36 0.41 -7.24
C GLU A 53 13.54 1.60 -6.30
N ARG A 54 14.62 2.37 -6.51
CA ARG A 54 14.89 3.58 -5.71
C ARG A 54 13.80 4.65 -5.83
N ASN A 55 13.08 4.67 -6.95
CA ASN A 55 12.00 5.60 -7.23
C ASN A 55 10.85 4.87 -7.92
N VAL A 56 9.62 5.16 -7.50
CA VAL A 56 8.41 4.67 -8.19
C VAL A 56 8.13 5.59 -9.37
N ASN A 57 8.30 5.06 -10.57
CA ASN A 57 7.85 5.71 -11.80
C ASN A 57 6.44 5.21 -12.18
N THR A 58 5.90 5.73 -13.28
CA THR A 58 4.56 5.34 -13.76
C THR A 58 4.43 3.85 -14.08
N GLU A 59 5.45 3.23 -14.67
CA GLU A 59 5.43 1.82 -15.07
C GLU A 59 5.40 0.91 -13.84
N VAL A 60 6.32 1.14 -12.89
CA VAL A 60 6.35 0.44 -11.60
C VAL A 60 5.03 0.61 -10.85
N TYR A 61 4.43 1.80 -10.88
CA TYR A 61 3.14 2.02 -10.25
C TYR A 61 2.02 1.21 -10.92
N ILE A 62 1.98 1.15 -12.24
CA ILE A 62 1.01 0.35 -12.99
C ILE A 62 1.17 -1.14 -12.66
N ASP A 63 2.40 -1.64 -12.58
CA ASP A 63 2.68 -3.04 -12.21
C ASP A 63 2.17 -3.35 -10.80
N ILE A 64 2.34 -2.42 -9.85
CA ILE A 64 1.80 -2.51 -8.50
C ILE A 64 0.26 -2.53 -8.52
N LEU A 65 -0.38 -1.73 -9.36
CA LEU A 65 -1.84 -1.75 -9.50
C LEU A 65 -2.32 -3.08 -10.12
N GLN A 66 -1.62 -3.59 -11.14
CA GLN A 66 -1.96 -4.88 -11.77
C GLN A 66 -1.84 -6.05 -10.81
N THR A 67 -0.85 -6.02 -9.93
CA THR A 67 -0.59 -7.10 -8.98
C THR A 67 -1.41 -6.89 -7.70
N SER A 68 -1.04 -5.90 -6.89
CA SER A 68 -1.57 -5.76 -5.54
C SER A 68 -2.98 -5.20 -5.49
N LEU A 69 -3.33 -4.21 -6.32
CA LEU A 69 -4.72 -3.72 -6.34
C LEU A 69 -5.65 -4.80 -6.91
N LEU A 70 -5.43 -5.28 -8.14
CA LEU A 70 -6.35 -6.26 -8.74
C LEU A 70 -6.44 -7.56 -7.93
N GLY A 71 -5.32 -8.07 -7.42
CA GLY A 71 -5.32 -9.25 -6.56
C GLY A 71 -6.13 -9.04 -5.28
N THR A 72 -6.10 -7.84 -4.68
CA THR A 72 -6.92 -7.54 -3.50
C THR A 72 -8.40 -7.59 -3.82
N LEU A 73 -8.78 -7.03 -4.97
CA LEU A 73 -10.18 -6.99 -5.39
C LEU A 73 -10.70 -8.40 -5.65
N GLU A 74 -9.87 -9.24 -6.28
CA GLU A 74 -10.19 -10.65 -6.51
C GLU A 74 -10.32 -11.41 -5.19
N TYR A 75 -9.34 -11.27 -4.29
CA TYR A 75 -9.33 -11.95 -2.98
C TYR A 75 -10.59 -11.67 -2.15
N TYR A 76 -11.02 -10.41 -2.11
CA TYR A 76 -12.22 -9.99 -1.37
C TYR A 76 -13.52 -10.05 -2.18
N GLY A 77 -13.47 -10.48 -3.45
CA GLY A 77 -14.65 -10.50 -4.34
C GLY A 77 -15.26 -9.11 -4.57
N LEU A 78 -14.45 -8.05 -4.58
CA LEU A 78 -14.90 -6.67 -4.72
C LEU A 78 -15.13 -6.33 -6.19
N ASP A 79 -16.35 -5.90 -6.52
CA ASP A 79 -16.66 -5.40 -7.86
C ASP A 79 -15.96 -4.06 -8.11
N ARG A 80 -15.17 -4.01 -9.19
CA ARG A 80 -14.43 -2.84 -9.70
C ARG A 80 -15.31 -1.61 -9.96
N LYS A 81 -16.62 -1.82 -10.12
CA LYS A 81 -17.61 -0.74 -10.30
C LYS A 81 -18.23 -0.24 -8.99
N SER A 82 -18.05 -0.98 -7.89
CA SER A 82 -18.76 -0.77 -6.63
C SER A 82 -17.98 0.02 -5.57
N PHE A 83 -16.69 0.27 -5.79
CA PHE A 83 -15.85 1.02 -4.85
C PHE A 83 -15.22 2.28 -5.46
N ARG A 84 -14.72 3.13 -4.56
CA ARG A 84 -13.89 4.28 -4.88
C ARG A 84 -12.45 4.00 -4.48
N PHE A 85 -11.55 4.05 -5.46
CA PHE A 85 -10.12 4.02 -5.29
C PHE A 85 -9.61 5.40 -4.89
N GLN A 86 -8.94 5.45 -3.75
CA GLN A 86 -8.31 6.66 -3.21
C GLN A 86 -6.79 6.51 -3.34
N GLN A 87 -6.14 7.50 -3.92
CA GLN A 87 -4.69 7.62 -4.03
C GLN A 87 -4.31 9.10 -3.86
N ASP A 88 -3.07 9.39 -3.47
CA ASP A 88 -2.58 10.76 -3.42
C ASP A 88 -2.21 11.29 -4.82
N ASN A 89 -1.78 12.55 -4.89
CA ASN A 89 -1.40 13.21 -6.13
C ASN A 89 0.09 13.02 -6.50
N ALA A 90 0.74 11.92 -6.09
CA ALA A 90 2.09 11.64 -6.56
C ALA A 90 2.14 11.58 -8.10
N ARG A 91 3.25 12.03 -8.70
CA ARG A 91 3.38 12.14 -10.17
C ARG A 91 3.01 10.84 -10.92
N PRO A 92 3.45 9.64 -10.47
CA PRO A 92 3.04 8.38 -11.11
C PRO A 92 1.53 8.13 -11.04
N HIS A 93 0.88 8.49 -9.94
CA HIS A 93 -0.54 8.23 -9.69
C HIS A 93 -1.45 9.06 -10.60
N THR A 94 -1.04 10.29 -10.91
CA THR A 94 -1.82 11.23 -11.74
C THR A 94 -1.39 11.23 -13.21
N SER A 95 -0.41 10.42 -13.58
CA SER A 95 0.13 10.36 -14.94
C SER A 95 -0.95 9.93 -15.95
N VAL A 96 -0.79 10.34 -17.21
CA VAL A 96 -1.72 9.94 -18.29
C VAL A 96 -1.78 8.42 -18.44
N PRO A 97 -0.64 7.67 -18.49
CA PRO A 97 -0.70 6.22 -18.59
C PRO A 97 -1.43 5.56 -17.42
N THR A 98 -1.21 6.00 -16.17
CA THR A 98 -1.91 5.46 -15.01
C THR A 98 -3.42 5.70 -15.10
N LYS A 99 -3.84 6.90 -15.50
CA LYS A 99 -5.27 7.20 -15.67
C LYS A 99 -5.90 6.35 -16.78
N GLN A 100 -5.18 6.15 -17.88
CA GLN A 100 -5.63 5.33 -19.00
C GLN A 100 -5.69 3.84 -18.64
N TRP A 101 -4.79 3.38 -17.76
CA TRP A 101 -4.76 1.99 -17.32
C TRP A 101 -6.06 1.54 -16.65
N PHE A 102 -6.73 2.39 -15.86
CA PHE A 102 -7.95 2.00 -15.14
C PHE A 102 -9.14 1.61 -16.06
N GLN A 103 -9.24 2.21 -17.25
CA GLN A 103 -10.37 2.00 -18.17
C GLN A 103 -10.51 0.54 -18.66
N PRO A 104 -9.49 -0.06 -19.30
CA PRO A 104 -9.58 -1.46 -19.74
C PRO A 104 -9.69 -2.45 -18.59
N GLN A 105 -9.31 -2.06 -17.36
CA GLN A 105 -9.46 -2.91 -16.17
C GLN A 105 -10.88 -2.95 -15.62
N GLY A 106 -11.82 -2.19 -16.20
CA GLY A 106 -13.24 -2.21 -15.80
C GLY A 106 -13.58 -1.37 -14.57
N PHE A 107 -12.71 -0.43 -14.19
CA PHE A 107 -13.02 0.57 -13.17
C PHE A 107 -14.00 1.59 -13.74
N SER A 108 -14.96 2.04 -12.93
CA SER A 108 -15.85 3.13 -13.34
C SER A 108 -15.05 4.43 -13.45
N LEU A 109 -15.46 5.32 -14.37
CA LEU A 109 -14.92 6.68 -14.47
C LEU A 109 -15.02 7.47 -13.15
N LYS A 110 -15.93 7.08 -12.26
CA LYS A 110 -16.11 7.69 -10.93
C LYS A 110 -15.34 6.96 -9.81
N SER A 111 -14.64 5.88 -10.13
CA SER A 111 -13.94 5.07 -9.14
C SER A 111 -12.68 5.75 -8.65
N ILE A 112 -11.99 6.58 -9.44
CA ILE A 112 -10.79 7.28 -8.98
C ILE A 112 -11.19 8.60 -8.35
N LEU A 113 -10.88 8.78 -7.05
CA LEU A 113 -11.17 10.01 -6.33
C LEU A 113 -10.18 11.10 -6.67
N ASP A 114 -10.68 12.31 -6.91
CA ASP A 114 -9.85 13.51 -6.86
C ASP A 114 -9.37 13.73 -5.43
N TRP A 115 -8.07 13.99 -5.27
CA TRP A 115 -7.45 14.19 -3.97
C TRP A 115 -6.98 15.64 -3.81
N PRO A 116 -7.22 16.30 -2.67
CA PRO A 116 -6.60 17.60 -2.41
C PRO A 116 -5.09 17.44 -2.19
N PRO A 117 -4.26 18.35 -2.74
CA PRO A 117 -2.82 18.29 -2.53
C PRO A 117 -2.47 18.41 -1.04
N GLN A 118 -1.35 17.78 -0.64
CA GLN A 118 -0.77 17.88 0.71
C GLN A 118 -1.77 17.58 1.85
N SER A 119 -2.67 16.62 1.65
CA SER A 119 -3.69 16.26 2.64
C SER A 119 -3.51 14.84 3.17
N PRO A 120 -2.38 14.52 3.85
CA PRO A 120 -2.18 13.19 4.45
C PRO A 120 -3.22 12.89 5.53
N ASP A 121 -3.68 13.91 6.26
CA ASP A 121 -4.75 13.81 7.28
C ASP A 121 -6.06 13.24 6.74
N LEU A 122 -6.31 13.40 5.44
CA LEU A 122 -7.48 12.83 4.80
C LEU A 122 -7.26 11.37 4.42
N ASN A 123 -6.04 10.83 4.41
CA ASN A 123 -5.76 9.48 3.96
C ASN A 123 -5.81 8.47 5.13
N PRO A 124 -6.84 7.60 5.21
CA PRO A 124 -7.01 6.70 6.36
C PRO A 124 -5.86 5.71 6.55
N ILE A 125 -5.13 5.37 5.48
CA ILE A 125 -4.03 4.40 5.54
C ILE A 125 -2.81 4.95 6.28
N GLU A 126 -2.67 6.27 6.44
CA GLU A 126 -1.58 6.86 7.23
C GLU A 126 -1.58 6.36 8.66
N TYR A 127 -2.76 6.06 9.20
CA TYR A 127 -2.87 5.46 10.52
C TYR A 127 -2.32 4.03 10.56
N VAL A 128 -2.56 3.25 9.51
CA VAL A 128 -1.98 1.90 9.35
C VAL A 128 -0.47 1.98 9.28
N TRP A 129 0.08 2.93 8.50
CA TRP A 129 1.53 3.13 8.40
C TRP A 129 2.16 3.55 9.73
N ASN A 130 1.53 4.46 10.47
CA ASN A 130 2.01 4.85 11.80
C ASN A 130 2.02 3.65 12.77
N GLN A 131 0.95 2.86 12.80
CA GLN A 131 0.87 1.67 13.65
C GLN A 131 1.88 0.60 13.25
N LEU A 132 2.07 0.37 11.94
CA LEU A 132 3.05 -0.56 11.42
C LEU A 132 4.47 -0.15 11.85
N LYS A 133 4.86 1.12 11.67
CA LYS A 133 6.15 1.66 12.13
C LYS A 133 6.35 1.45 13.64
N ARG A 134 5.33 1.72 14.46
CA ARG A 134 5.38 1.50 15.91
C ARG A 134 5.61 0.03 16.27
N ARG A 135 4.85 -0.88 15.64
CA ARG A 135 4.99 -2.33 15.86
C ARG A 135 6.38 -2.82 15.45
N LEU A 136 6.88 -2.40 14.30
CA LEU A 136 8.23 -2.73 13.83
C LEU A 136 9.33 -2.21 14.77
N ASN A 137 9.17 -1.00 15.30
CA ASN A 137 10.10 -0.42 16.27
C ASN A 137 10.05 -1.09 17.66
N ALA A 138 8.95 -1.78 18.00
CA ALA A 138 8.80 -2.49 19.25
C ALA A 138 9.43 -3.90 19.23
N TYR A 139 9.94 -4.39 18.09
CA TYR A 139 10.65 -5.66 18.06
C TYR A 139 11.91 -5.60 18.94
N PRO A 140 12.21 -6.64 19.74
CA PRO A 140 13.35 -6.64 20.65
C PRO A 140 14.70 -6.42 19.95
N ALA A 141 14.83 -6.91 18.71
CA ALA A 141 16.02 -6.72 17.89
C ALA A 141 15.63 -6.08 16.57
N ARG A 142 16.45 -5.14 16.07
CA ARG A 142 16.28 -4.55 14.74
C ARG A 142 16.42 -5.60 13.64
N ALA A 143 15.72 -5.41 12.53
CA ALA A 143 15.93 -6.22 11.34
C ALA A 143 17.33 -5.91 10.77
N THR A 144 18.17 -6.93 10.62
CA THR A 144 19.55 -6.77 10.14
C THR A 144 19.67 -6.83 8.62
N THR A 145 18.58 -7.19 7.92
CA THR A 145 18.52 -7.29 6.46
C THR A 145 17.17 -6.79 5.97
N ILE A 146 17.11 -6.37 4.70
CA ILE A 146 15.86 -5.95 4.04
C ILE A 146 14.84 -7.09 4.05
N ALA A 147 15.26 -8.32 3.70
CA ALA A 147 14.37 -9.49 3.73
C ALA A 147 13.75 -9.74 5.11
N LYS A 148 14.52 -9.58 6.20
CA LYS A 148 13.97 -9.68 7.56
C LYS A 148 12.98 -8.56 7.87
N LEU A 149 13.23 -7.35 7.37
CA LEU A 149 12.32 -6.22 7.56
C LEU A 149 11.02 -6.43 6.79
N GLU A 150 11.11 -6.90 5.55
CA GLU A 150 9.98 -7.25 4.70
C GLU A 150 9.09 -8.32 5.36
N VAL A 151 9.68 -9.42 5.83
CA VAL A 151 8.92 -10.45 6.57
C VAL A 151 8.16 -9.86 7.75
N ARG A 152 8.79 -8.98 8.54
CA ARG A 152 8.11 -8.32 9.67
C ARG A 152 7.01 -7.37 9.22
N ILE A 153 7.22 -6.62 8.13
CA ILE A 153 6.20 -5.74 7.54
C ILE A 153 4.96 -6.58 7.19
N HIS A 154 5.13 -7.67 6.47
CA HIS A 154 4.01 -8.55 6.10
C HIS A 154 3.33 -9.16 7.33
N GLN A 155 4.11 -9.71 8.28
CA GLN A 155 3.56 -10.28 9.52
C GLN A 155 2.72 -9.27 10.31
N GLU A 156 3.23 -8.07 10.53
CA GLU A 156 2.51 -7.04 11.30
C GLU A 156 1.32 -6.45 10.53
N ARG A 157 1.40 -6.44 9.20
CA ARG A 157 0.31 -5.99 8.33
C ARG A 157 -0.87 -6.96 8.33
N TYR A 158 -0.63 -8.26 8.29
CA TYR A 158 -1.70 -9.26 8.36
C TYR A 158 -2.39 -9.35 9.74
N LYS A 159 -1.85 -8.67 10.77
CA LYS A 159 -2.53 -8.50 12.05
C LYS A 159 -3.59 -7.39 12.05
N PHE A 160 -3.66 -6.55 11.02
CA PHE A 160 -4.78 -5.61 10.90
C PHE A 160 -6.03 -6.37 10.49
N THR A 161 -7.12 -6.17 11.23
CA THR A 161 -8.39 -6.84 10.93
C THR A 161 -9.30 -5.98 10.06
N LYS A 162 -10.37 -6.59 9.54
CA LYS A 162 -11.47 -5.88 8.88
C LYS A 162 -11.99 -4.71 9.72
N GLU A 163 -12.19 -4.94 11.02
CA GLU A 163 -12.69 -3.92 11.96
C GLU A 163 -11.71 -2.76 12.11
N ASN A 164 -10.39 -3.03 12.09
CA ASN A 164 -9.39 -1.98 12.11
C ASN A 164 -9.50 -1.10 10.86
N CYS A 165 -9.55 -1.72 9.67
CA CYS A 165 -9.64 -1.02 8.40
C CYS A 165 -10.94 -0.21 8.27
N LEU A 166 -12.09 -0.81 8.59
CA LEU A 166 -13.39 -0.14 8.60
C LEU A 166 -13.37 1.08 9.52
N LYS A 167 -12.88 0.94 10.75
CA LYS A 167 -12.79 2.06 11.70
C LYS A 167 -12.02 3.25 11.13
N TYR A 168 -10.95 3.01 10.37
CA TYR A 168 -10.17 4.08 9.75
C TYR A 168 -10.93 4.71 8.58
N ILE A 169 -11.58 3.90 7.73
CA ILE A 169 -12.39 4.37 6.62
C ILE A 169 -13.60 5.18 7.13
N ASP A 170 -14.31 4.70 8.15
CA ASP A 170 -15.47 5.36 8.77
C ASP A 170 -15.10 6.67 9.48
N SER A 171 -13.81 6.91 9.72
CA SER A 171 -13.34 8.19 10.25
C SER A 171 -13.35 9.32 9.20
N MET A 172 -13.50 9.01 7.91
CA MET A 172 -13.43 9.98 6.81
C MET A 172 -14.38 11.17 6.93
N PRO A 173 -15.67 11.01 7.26
CA PRO A 173 -16.56 12.16 7.45
C PRO A 173 -16.07 13.11 8.55
N ASN A 174 -15.45 12.58 9.60
CA ASN A 174 -14.90 13.39 10.69
C ASN A 174 -13.57 14.07 10.29
N ARG A 175 -12.71 13.39 9.52
CA ARG A 175 -11.50 13.96 8.93
C ARG A 175 -11.84 15.16 8.03
N ILE A 176 -12.80 14.98 7.12
CA ILE A 176 -13.28 16.03 6.22
C ILE A 176 -13.81 17.24 7.01
N LYS A 177 -14.67 17.00 8.02
CA LYS A 177 -15.17 18.07 8.91
C LYS A 177 -14.05 18.81 9.63
N ALA A 178 -13.01 18.10 10.07
CA ALA A 178 -11.86 18.71 10.73
C ALA A 178 -11.06 19.60 9.78
N VAL A 179 -10.78 19.13 8.55
CA VAL A 179 -10.07 19.91 7.52
C VAL A 179 -10.87 21.17 7.15
N ILE A 180 -12.19 21.07 6.96
CA ILE A 180 -13.06 22.22 6.68
C ILE A 180 -12.99 23.22 7.85
N ARG A 181 -13.09 22.74 9.10
CA ARG A 181 -13.00 23.60 10.30
C ARG A 181 -11.65 24.30 10.40
N CYS A 182 -10.57 23.61 10.05
CA CYS A 182 -9.22 24.17 10.02
C CYS A 182 -8.93 25.00 8.75
N LYS A 183 -9.94 25.29 7.90
CA LYS A 183 -9.77 26.02 6.63
C LYS A 183 -8.67 25.42 5.74
N CYS A 184 -8.70 24.10 5.57
CA CYS A 184 -7.70 23.32 4.85
C CYS A 184 -6.31 23.27 5.52
N GLY A 185 -6.18 23.70 6.78
CA GLY A 185 -4.97 23.53 7.58
C GLY A 185 -4.85 22.13 8.21
N PRO A 186 -3.69 21.84 8.85
CA PRO A 186 -3.45 20.57 9.52
C PRO A 186 -4.47 20.27 10.62
N THR A 187 -4.72 18.99 10.82
CA THR A 187 -5.67 18.45 11.79
C THR A 187 -4.96 17.46 12.72
N ARG A 188 -5.72 16.85 13.64
CA ARG A 188 -5.21 15.83 14.57
C ARG A 188 -5.07 14.43 13.94
N TYR A 189 -5.46 14.27 12.68
CA TYR A 189 -5.70 12.99 12.02
C TYR A 189 -4.54 12.49 11.18
#